data_AF-A0A1Q4WHE1-F1
#
_entry.id   AF-A0A1Q4WHE1-F1
#
_cell.length_a   1.000
_cell.length_b   1.000
_cell.length_c   1.000
_cell.angle_alpha   90.00
_cell.angle_beta   90.00
_cell.angle_gamma   90.00
#
_symmetry.space_group_name_H-M   'P 1'
#
loop_
_entity.id
_entity.type
_entity.pdbx_description
1 polymer ?
#
loop_
_entity_poly.entity_id
_entity_poly.type
_entity_poly.pdbx_seq_one_letter_code
_entity_poly.pdbx_strand_id
1 'polypeptide(L)'
;MTSSFTTAELRDTVTMLSSPALIRLVTEIDDNGPIPPRGMARTFADLPVHQLRQSTDAARALNLVRGRPGAGLGLTAAGVELADVYDACARWARRHACPTESSDFTSRVQHTLSLMSNTLHPVTLDRLRRGVQPPGAQAAADLVRPHDLLRQWLTAYPQAARLAAPEPAA
;
A
#
# COMPACT_ATOMS: atom_id res chain seq x y z
N MET A 1 -4.82 -9.51 -20.84
CA MET A 1 -3.35 -9.62 -20.89
C MET A 1 -2.84 -9.49 -19.46
N THR A 2 -2.31 -10.54 -18.86
CA THR A 2 -1.71 -10.45 -17.50
C THR A 2 -0.33 -9.82 -17.63
N SER A 3 -0.15 -8.60 -17.12
CA SER A 3 1.17 -7.98 -17.04
C SER A 3 2.02 -8.79 -16.06
N SER A 4 3.12 -9.38 -16.53
CA SER A 4 4.14 -9.98 -15.67
C SER A 4 5.02 -8.88 -15.10
N PHE A 5 5.10 -8.75 -13.78
CA PHE A 5 6.06 -7.89 -13.10
C PHE A 5 7.36 -8.65 -12.87
N THR A 6 8.49 -7.93 -13.01
CA THR A 6 9.76 -8.42 -12.48
C THR A 6 9.77 -8.33 -10.95
N THR A 7 10.61 -9.14 -10.32
CA THR A 7 10.81 -9.10 -8.85
C THR A 7 11.27 -7.71 -8.37
N ALA A 8 12.05 -7.00 -9.19
CA ALA A 8 12.53 -5.66 -8.87
C ALA A 8 11.39 -4.63 -8.88
N GLU A 9 10.61 -4.57 -9.96
CA GLU A 9 9.45 -3.67 -10.06
C GLU A 9 8.44 -3.90 -8.93
N LEU A 10 8.22 -5.16 -8.56
CA LEU A 10 7.33 -5.50 -7.45
C LEU A 10 7.87 -5.00 -6.11
N ARG A 11 9.17 -5.13 -5.87
CA ARG A 11 9.83 -4.61 -4.66
C ARG A 11 9.76 -3.10 -4.60
N ASP A 12 10.03 -2.41 -5.70
CA ASP A 12 10.03 -0.95 -5.75
C ASP A 12 8.61 -0.39 -5.57
N THR A 13 7.62 -1.04 -6.19
CA THR A 13 6.20 -0.76 -5.98
C THR A 13 5.83 -0.91 -4.51
N VAL A 14 6.16 -2.06 -3.89
CA VAL A 14 5.81 -2.29 -2.48
C VAL A 14 6.54 -1.30 -1.56
N THR A 15 7.78 -0.95 -1.86
CA THR A 15 8.53 0.10 -1.14
C THR A 15 7.81 1.44 -1.20
N MET A 16 7.36 1.85 -2.38
CA MET A 16 6.63 3.09 -2.57
C MET A 16 5.27 3.08 -1.86
N LEU A 17 4.49 1.99 -2.01
CA LEU A 17 3.21 1.79 -1.31
C LEU A 17 3.39 1.75 0.22
N SER A 18 4.57 1.34 0.71
CA SER A 18 4.88 1.32 2.14
C SER A 18 5.33 2.69 2.68
N SER A 19 5.31 3.77 1.88
CA SER A 19 5.64 5.11 2.38
C SER A 19 4.63 5.59 3.43
N PRO A 20 5.07 6.02 4.65
CA PRO A 20 4.16 6.51 5.69
C PRO A 20 3.24 7.63 5.23
N ALA A 21 3.79 8.60 4.49
CA ALA A 21 3.05 9.75 4.01
C ALA A 21 2.03 9.37 2.92
N LEU A 22 2.31 8.32 2.13
CA LEU A 22 1.37 7.82 1.13
C LEU A 22 0.23 7.03 1.78
N ILE A 23 0.54 6.14 2.74
CA ILE A 23 -0.46 5.42 3.53
C ILE A 23 -1.40 6.42 4.19
N ARG A 24 -0.83 7.41 4.92
CA ARG A 24 -1.59 8.45 5.61
C ARG A 24 -2.47 9.25 4.65
N LEU A 25 -1.95 9.64 3.48
CA LEU A 25 -2.72 10.40 2.48
C LEU A 25 -3.91 9.60 1.95
N VAL A 26 -3.70 8.35 1.54
CA VAL A 26 -4.74 7.52 0.95
C VAL A 26 -5.84 7.23 1.97
N THR A 27 -5.48 6.80 3.19
CA THR A 27 -6.48 6.47 4.21
C THR A 27 -7.21 7.69 4.73
N GLU A 28 -6.54 8.84 4.84
CA GLU A 28 -7.22 10.07 5.27
C GLU A 28 -8.32 10.48 4.28
N ILE A 29 -8.08 10.35 2.98
CA ILE A 29 -9.09 10.63 1.95
C ILE A 29 -10.17 9.56 1.92
N ASP A 30 -9.83 8.30 2.19
CA ASP A 30 -10.81 7.20 2.27
C ASP A 30 -11.78 7.40 3.44
N ASP A 31 -11.25 7.71 4.63
CA ASP A 31 -12.03 7.85 5.86
C ASP A 31 -12.88 9.14 5.88
N ASN A 32 -12.34 10.25 5.35
CA ASN A 32 -12.94 11.59 5.51
C ASN A 32 -13.42 12.22 4.20
N GLY A 33 -13.17 11.56 3.07
CA GLY A 33 -13.48 12.09 1.74
C GLY A 33 -12.43 13.08 1.21
N PRO A 34 -12.73 13.77 0.10
CA PRO A 34 -11.78 14.63 -0.59
C PRO A 34 -11.22 15.77 0.28
N ILE A 35 -9.91 16.00 0.19
CA ILE A 35 -9.25 17.10 0.89
C ILE A 35 -9.42 18.41 0.09
N PRO A 36 -9.98 19.47 0.68
CA PRO A 36 -10.16 20.75 -0.01
C PRO A 36 -8.83 21.36 -0.48
N PRO A 37 -8.83 22.20 -1.54
CA PRO A 37 -7.59 22.75 -2.13
C PRO A 37 -6.64 23.48 -1.15
N ARG A 38 -7.16 24.01 -0.04
CA ARG A 38 -6.39 24.68 1.02
C ARG A 38 -6.36 23.91 2.34
N GLY A 39 -6.88 22.68 2.36
CA GLY A 39 -6.99 21.83 3.55
C GLY A 39 -5.73 21.01 3.86
N MET A 40 -4.90 20.73 2.86
CA MET A 40 -3.75 19.81 2.96
C MET A 40 -2.83 20.06 4.17
N ALA A 41 -2.35 21.29 4.37
CA ALA A 41 -1.45 21.60 5.47
C ALA A 41 -2.11 21.48 6.86
N ARG A 42 -3.43 21.68 6.94
CA ARG A 42 -4.20 21.53 8.18
C ARG A 42 -4.46 20.05 8.48
N THR A 43 -4.82 19.28 7.47
CA THR A 43 -5.12 17.85 7.59
C THR A 43 -3.88 17.04 7.99
N PHE A 44 -2.71 17.40 7.46
CA PHE A 44 -1.43 16.73 7.73
C PHE A 44 -0.44 17.65 8.46
N ALA A 45 -0.90 18.31 9.53
CA ALA A 45 -0.08 19.24 10.31
C ALA A 45 1.13 18.57 10.99
N ASP A 46 1.09 17.25 11.13
CA ASP A 46 2.15 16.37 11.62
C ASP A 46 3.25 16.08 10.58
N LEU A 47 2.99 16.32 9.28
CA LEU A 47 3.93 16.03 8.20
C LEU A 47 4.64 17.29 7.68
N PRO A 48 5.96 17.22 7.43
CA PRO A 48 6.66 18.27 6.71
C PRO A 48 6.07 18.49 5.31
N VAL A 49 5.95 19.76 4.90
CA VAL A 49 5.37 20.15 3.60
C VAL A 49 6.04 19.44 2.41
N HIS A 50 7.35 19.19 2.47
CA HIS A 50 8.06 18.50 1.39
C HIS A 50 7.65 17.02 1.28
N GLN A 51 7.43 16.32 2.39
CA GLN A 51 6.95 14.95 2.39
C GLN A 51 5.52 14.87 1.86
N LEU A 52 4.67 15.84 2.23
CA LEU A 52 3.31 15.92 1.74
C LEU A 52 3.25 16.17 0.22
N ARG A 53 4.12 17.04 -0.31
CA ARG A 53 4.26 17.25 -1.75
C ARG A 53 4.71 15.97 -2.45
N GLN A 54 5.79 15.36 -1.97
CA GLN A 54 6.33 14.13 -2.54
C GLN A 54 5.29 12.99 -2.53
N SER A 55 4.55 12.80 -1.44
CA SER A 55 3.51 11.77 -1.36
C SER A 55 2.33 12.07 -2.28
N THR A 56 1.94 13.34 -2.42
CA THR A 56 0.88 13.75 -3.35
C THR A 56 1.29 13.52 -4.80
N ASP A 57 2.53 13.84 -5.15
CA ASP A 57 3.04 13.65 -6.51
C ASP A 57 3.21 12.17 -6.85
N ALA A 58 3.70 11.36 -5.90
CA ALA A 58 3.70 9.90 -6.02
C ALA A 58 2.27 9.35 -6.19
N ALA A 59 1.32 9.80 -5.38
CA ALA A 59 -0.07 9.37 -5.49
C ALA A 59 -0.71 9.73 -6.83
N ARG A 60 -0.35 10.88 -7.43
CA ARG A 60 -0.78 11.27 -8.78
C ARG A 60 -0.12 10.41 -9.85
N ALA A 61 1.18 10.16 -9.75
CA ALA A 61 1.91 9.31 -10.69
C ALA A 61 1.32 7.88 -10.71
N LEU A 62 0.95 7.36 -9.55
CA LEU A 62 0.29 6.06 -9.40
C LEU A 62 -1.21 6.10 -9.74
N ASN A 63 -1.75 7.25 -10.16
CA ASN A 63 -3.18 7.47 -10.42
C ASN A 63 -4.09 7.07 -9.24
N LEU A 64 -3.63 7.24 -7.99
CA LEU A 64 -4.39 6.96 -6.76
C LEU A 64 -5.31 8.12 -6.39
N VAL A 65 -4.90 9.34 -6.71
CA VAL A 65 -5.63 10.57 -6.39
C VAL A 65 -5.86 11.41 -7.64
N ARG A 66 -6.94 12.18 -7.65
CA ARG A 66 -7.23 13.18 -8.68
C ARG A 66 -7.87 14.42 -8.08
N GLY A 67 -7.66 15.56 -8.74
CA GLY A 67 -8.44 16.75 -8.44
C GLY A 67 -9.89 16.57 -8.90
N ARG A 68 -10.84 16.92 -8.03
CA ARG A 68 -12.28 16.98 -8.32
C ARG A 68 -12.71 18.45 -8.26
N PRO A 69 -13.32 18.99 -9.34
CA PRO A 69 -13.83 20.36 -9.33
C PRO A 69 -14.76 20.59 -8.13
N GLY A 70 -14.52 21.67 -7.39
CA GLY A 70 -15.31 22.03 -6.20
C GLY A 70 -15.03 21.22 -4.92
N ALA A 71 -14.49 20.00 -5.01
CA ALA A 71 -14.25 19.13 -3.85
C ALA A 71 -12.78 19.02 -3.42
N GLY A 72 -11.82 19.27 -4.32
CA GLY A 72 -10.40 19.15 -4.03
C GLY A 72 -9.81 17.78 -4.38
N LEU A 73 -8.82 17.31 -3.62
CA LEU A 73 -8.08 16.07 -3.91
C LEU A 73 -8.85 14.85 -3.38
N GLY A 74 -9.27 13.95 -4.27
CA GLY A 74 -10.00 12.73 -3.87
C GLY A 74 -9.42 11.47 -4.49
N LEU A 75 -9.78 10.30 -3.96
CA LEU A 75 -9.35 9.01 -4.50
C LEU A 75 -9.94 8.75 -5.89
N THR A 76 -9.16 8.03 -6.70
CA THR A 76 -9.63 7.31 -7.89
C THR A 76 -10.12 5.91 -7.49
N ALA A 77 -10.56 5.08 -8.45
CA ALA A 77 -10.84 3.66 -8.17
C ALA A 77 -9.60 2.92 -7.65
N ALA A 78 -8.44 3.14 -8.28
CA ALA A 78 -7.17 2.57 -7.83
C ALA A 78 -6.80 3.00 -6.40
N GLY A 79 -7.12 4.25 -6.03
CA GLY A 79 -6.92 4.76 -4.68
C GLY A 79 -7.82 4.10 -3.64
N VAL A 80 -9.11 3.93 -3.95
CA VAL A 80 -10.08 3.25 -3.06
C VAL A 80 -9.70 1.79 -2.85
N GLU A 81 -9.39 1.07 -3.93
CA GLU A 81 -8.99 -0.34 -3.81
C GLU A 81 -7.64 -0.50 -3.08
N LEU A 82 -6.74 0.48 -3.16
CA LEU A 82 -5.52 0.49 -2.35
C LEU A 82 -5.83 0.73 -0.86
N ALA A 83 -6.83 1.56 -0.54
CA ALA A 83 -7.28 1.75 0.83
C ALA A 83 -7.81 0.44 1.43
N ASP A 84 -8.55 -0.36 0.65
CA ASP A 84 -8.98 -1.71 1.05
C ASP A 84 -7.80 -2.65 1.34
N VAL A 85 -6.72 -2.56 0.54
CA VAL A 85 -5.47 -3.30 0.81
C VAL A 85 -4.87 -2.87 2.14
N TYR A 86 -4.79 -1.58 2.42
CA TYR A 86 -4.26 -1.05 3.69
C TYR A 86 -5.12 -1.45 4.90
N ASP A 87 -6.44 -1.35 4.80
CA ASP A 87 -7.34 -1.79 5.86
C ASP A 87 -7.22 -3.30 6.12
N ALA A 88 -7.12 -4.12 5.07
CA ALA A 88 -6.88 -5.56 5.22
C ALA A 88 -5.54 -5.85 5.93
N CYS A 89 -4.48 -5.12 5.57
CA CYS A 89 -3.17 -5.22 6.23
C CYS A 89 -3.26 -4.86 7.71
N ALA A 90 -3.84 -3.70 8.03
CA ALA A 90 -3.97 -3.23 9.41
C ALA A 90 -4.86 -4.16 10.24
N ARG A 91 -5.95 -4.68 9.67
CA ARG A 91 -6.85 -5.63 10.34
C ARG A 91 -6.15 -6.95 10.65
N TRP A 92 -5.36 -7.49 9.71
CA TRP A 92 -4.53 -8.67 9.96
C TRP A 92 -3.54 -8.41 11.09
N ALA A 93 -2.78 -7.31 10.99
CA ALA A 93 -1.78 -6.94 11.98
C ALA A 93 -2.36 -6.75 13.39
N ARG A 94 -3.55 -6.13 13.50
CA ARG A 94 -4.28 -6.00 14.77
C ARG A 94 -4.67 -7.36 15.35
N ARG A 95 -5.20 -8.26 14.51
CA ARG A 95 -5.63 -9.61 14.95
C ARG A 95 -4.46 -10.43 15.52
N HIS A 96 -3.27 -10.25 14.97
CA HIS A 96 -2.08 -11.02 15.36
C HIS A 96 -1.11 -10.23 16.24
N ALA A 97 -1.53 -9.10 16.83
CA ALA A 97 -0.70 -8.25 17.68
C ALA A 97 0.66 -7.89 17.05
N CYS A 98 0.68 -7.70 15.73
CA CYS A 98 1.87 -7.58 14.92
C CYS A 98 2.05 -6.13 14.42
N PRO A 99 3.27 -5.55 14.42
CA PRO A 99 4.47 -6.10 15.04
C PRO A 99 4.39 -6.09 16.58
N THR A 100 3.62 -5.16 17.16
CA THR A 100 3.25 -5.14 18.58
C THR A 100 1.78 -4.74 18.76
N GLU A 101 1.23 -4.96 19.95
CA GLU A 101 -0.13 -4.53 20.31
C GLU A 101 -0.31 -3.01 20.28
N SER A 102 0.74 -2.24 20.58
CA SER A 102 0.71 -0.77 20.63
C SER A 102 1.00 -0.08 19.29
N SER A 103 1.28 -0.85 18.23
CA SER A 103 1.60 -0.29 16.92
C SER A 103 0.42 0.50 16.34
N ASP A 104 0.71 1.67 15.78
CA ASP A 104 -0.27 2.48 15.07
C ASP A 104 -0.69 1.86 13.73
N PHE A 105 -1.67 2.47 13.06
CA PHE A 105 -2.17 1.97 11.78
C PHE A 105 -1.07 1.89 10.71
N THR A 106 -0.29 2.96 10.54
CA THR A 106 0.74 3.05 9.50
C THR A 106 1.81 1.98 9.69
N SER A 107 2.32 1.82 10.91
CA SER A 107 3.34 0.84 11.27
C SER A 107 2.85 -0.59 11.01
N ARG A 108 1.58 -0.88 11.30
CA ARG A 108 0.94 -2.17 11.00
C ARG A 108 0.85 -2.44 9.50
N VAL A 109 0.46 -1.46 8.72
CA VAL A 109 0.39 -1.57 7.25
C VAL A 109 1.78 -1.82 6.68
N GLN A 110 2.77 -0.99 7.03
CA GLN A 110 4.16 -1.13 6.58
C GLN A 110 4.73 -2.51 6.91
N HIS A 111 4.53 -2.97 8.14
CA HIS A 111 5.02 -4.27 8.57
C HIS A 111 4.39 -5.40 7.76
N THR A 112 3.08 -5.37 7.56
CA THR A 112 2.36 -6.39 6.79
C THR A 112 2.78 -6.38 5.31
N LEU A 113 2.94 -5.21 4.69
CA LEU A 113 3.46 -5.08 3.32
C LEU A 113 4.88 -5.64 3.19
N SER A 114 5.74 -5.40 4.19
CA SER A 114 7.10 -5.96 4.25
C SER A 114 7.09 -7.50 4.39
N LEU A 115 6.17 -8.06 5.17
CA LEU A 115 5.99 -9.52 5.21
C LEU A 115 5.54 -10.07 3.86
N MET A 116 4.65 -9.36 3.16
CA MET A 116 4.16 -9.77 1.85
C MET A 116 5.24 -9.66 0.74
N SER A 117 6.09 -8.64 0.74
CA SER A 117 7.18 -8.53 -0.23
C SER A 117 8.17 -9.69 -0.14
N ASN A 118 8.42 -10.21 1.07
CA ASN A 118 9.25 -11.38 1.30
C ASN A 118 8.59 -12.70 0.87
N THR A 119 7.25 -12.77 0.85
CA THR A 119 6.48 -13.96 0.42
C THR A 119 6.15 -13.99 -1.06
N LEU A 120 6.14 -12.83 -1.72
CA LEU A 120 6.04 -12.69 -3.18
C LEU A 120 7.28 -13.21 -3.92
N HIS A 121 8.34 -13.61 -3.21
CA HIS A 121 9.46 -14.32 -3.81
C HIS A 121 9.05 -15.77 -4.18
N PRO A 122 9.31 -16.26 -5.42
CA PRO A 122 8.82 -17.56 -5.90
C PRO A 122 9.19 -18.74 -4.99
N VAL A 123 10.36 -18.68 -4.37
CA VAL A 123 10.86 -19.71 -3.44
C VAL A 123 10.04 -19.78 -2.15
N THR A 124 9.57 -18.63 -1.64
CA THR A 124 8.78 -18.54 -0.42
C THR A 124 7.33 -18.95 -0.67
N LEU A 125 6.76 -18.52 -1.80
CA LEU A 125 5.44 -18.96 -2.27
C LEU A 125 5.36 -20.48 -2.47
N ASP A 126 6.41 -21.09 -3.02
CA ASP A 126 6.49 -22.54 -3.23
C ASP A 126 6.69 -23.31 -1.90
N ARG A 127 7.31 -22.72 -0.88
CA ARG A 127 7.38 -23.29 0.48
C ARG A 127 6.05 -23.20 1.22
N LEU A 128 5.35 -22.08 1.13
CA LEU A 128 4.01 -21.88 1.70
C LEU A 128 2.98 -22.82 1.04
N ARG A 129 3.03 -22.97 -0.29
CA ARG A 129 2.17 -23.91 -1.05
C ARG A 129 2.44 -25.38 -0.72
N ARG A 130 3.68 -25.72 -0.34
CA ARG A 130 4.07 -27.07 0.09
C ARG A 130 3.74 -27.40 1.54
N GLY A 131 3.03 -26.51 2.26
CA GLY A 131 2.52 -26.81 3.60
C GLY A 131 3.59 -26.95 4.68
N VAL A 132 4.81 -26.46 4.46
CA VAL A 132 5.85 -26.43 5.48
C VAL A 132 5.49 -25.33 6.49
N GLN A 133 4.85 -25.73 7.58
CA GLN A 133 4.25 -24.86 8.59
C GLN A 133 5.24 -24.56 9.73
N PRO A 134 5.78 -23.33 9.84
CA PRO A 134 6.42 -22.87 11.07
C PRO A 134 5.34 -22.51 12.13
N PRO A 135 5.73 -22.33 13.41
CA PRO A 135 4.81 -21.83 14.44
C PRO A 135 4.20 -20.49 13.96
N GLY A 136 2.86 -20.41 13.86
CA GLY A 136 2.17 -19.25 13.25
C GLY A 136 1.21 -19.58 12.09
N ALA A 137 0.82 -20.85 11.92
CA ALA A 137 -0.09 -21.34 10.89
C ALA A 137 -1.32 -20.48 10.60
N GLN A 138 -1.97 -20.03 11.66
CA GLN A 138 -3.16 -19.21 11.56
C GLN A 138 -2.85 -17.80 11.04
N ALA A 139 -1.74 -17.20 11.49
CA ALA A 139 -1.31 -15.88 11.01
C ALA A 139 -0.92 -15.93 9.54
N ALA A 140 -0.25 -17.01 9.10
CA ALA A 140 0.07 -17.23 7.70
C ALA A 140 -1.19 -17.48 6.84
N ALA A 141 -2.15 -18.25 7.34
CA ALA A 141 -3.44 -18.48 6.65
C ALA A 141 -4.26 -17.19 6.52
N ASP A 142 -4.30 -16.38 7.58
CA ASP A 142 -5.04 -15.12 7.59
C ASP A 142 -4.37 -14.04 6.72
N LEU A 143 -3.07 -14.18 6.40
CA LEU A 143 -2.32 -13.28 5.51
C LEU A 143 -2.72 -13.45 4.02
N VAL A 144 -3.41 -14.54 3.67
CA VAL A 144 -3.88 -14.82 2.31
C VAL A 144 -4.76 -13.69 1.78
N ARG A 145 -5.65 -13.12 2.62
CA ARG A 145 -6.56 -12.06 2.18
C ARG A 145 -5.82 -10.76 1.83
N PRO A 146 -4.98 -10.17 2.70
CA PRO A 146 -4.14 -9.02 2.31
C PRO A 146 -3.31 -9.29 1.04
N HIS A 147 -2.74 -10.49 0.93
CA HIS A 147 -1.92 -10.87 -0.22
C HIS A 147 -2.74 -10.94 -1.52
N ASP A 148 -3.94 -11.53 -1.49
CA ASP A 148 -4.81 -11.60 -2.66
C ASP A 148 -5.31 -10.22 -3.09
N LEU A 149 -5.65 -9.33 -2.14
CA LEU A 149 -6.04 -7.96 -2.47
C LEU A 149 -4.87 -7.19 -3.11
N LEU A 150 -3.66 -7.29 -2.56
CA LEU A 150 -2.48 -6.66 -3.16
C LEU A 150 -2.22 -7.20 -4.58
N ARG A 151 -2.32 -8.52 -4.77
CA ARG A 151 -2.15 -9.15 -6.09
C ARG A 151 -3.22 -8.71 -7.10
N GLN A 152 -4.48 -8.62 -6.66
CA GLN A 152 -5.58 -8.13 -7.49
C GLN A 152 -5.34 -6.68 -7.90
N TRP A 153 -4.96 -5.82 -6.95
CA TRP A 153 -4.65 -4.42 -7.19
C TRP A 153 -3.51 -4.25 -8.20
N LEU A 154 -2.40 -4.98 -8.02
CA LEU A 154 -1.26 -4.96 -8.96
C LEU A 154 -1.65 -5.44 -10.36
N THR A 155 -2.56 -6.42 -10.45
CA THR A 155 -3.04 -6.95 -11.73
C THR A 155 -3.97 -5.96 -12.43
N ALA A 156 -4.83 -5.27 -11.67
CA ALA A 156 -5.79 -4.30 -12.18
C ALA A 156 -5.12 -2.98 -12.61
N TYR A 157 -4.06 -2.57 -11.91
CA TYR A 157 -3.40 -1.27 -12.10
C TYR A 157 -1.91 -1.39 -12.46
N PRO A 158 -1.56 -2.06 -13.57
CA PRO A 158 -0.16 -2.35 -13.87
C PRO A 158 0.70 -1.13 -14.19
N GLN A 159 0.07 -0.04 -14.64
CA GLN A 159 0.77 1.22 -14.90
C GLN A 159 1.22 1.90 -13.59
N ALA A 160 0.44 1.78 -12.52
CA ALA A 160 0.85 2.30 -11.22
C ALA A 160 2.10 1.57 -10.71
N ALA A 161 2.10 0.24 -10.78
CA ALA A 161 3.27 -0.55 -10.37
C ALA A 161 4.52 -0.30 -11.23
N ARG A 162 4.39 -0.06 -12.55
CA ARG A 162 5.54 0.25 -13.42
C ARG A 162 6.16 1.63 -13.17
N LEU A 163 5.34 2.62 -12.82
CA LEU A 163 5.81 3.98 -12.52
C LEU A 163 6.49 4.09 -11.15
N ALA A 164 6.39 3.05 -10.32
CA ALA A 164 7.10 2.98 -9.05
C ALA A 164 8.57 2.54 -9.18
N ALA A 165 8.97 1.98 -10.32
CA ALA A 165 10.36 1.61 -10.58
C ALA A 165 11.19 2.87 -10.88
N PRO A 166 12.37 3.06 -10.26
CA PRO A 166 13.26 4.15 -10.64
C PRO A 166 13.69 3.95 -12.10
N GLU A 167 13.70 5.04 -12.88
CA GLU A 167 14.34 5.01 -14.21
C GLU A 167 15.79 4.51 -14.05
N PRO A 168 16.25 3.55 -14.87
CA PRO A 168 17.65 3.17 -14.86
C PRO A 168 18.45 4.40 -15.29
N ALA A 169 19.29 4.92 -14.39
CA ALA A 169 20.24 5.96 -14.72
C ALA A 169 21.12 5.48 -15.89
N ALA A 170 21.11 6.24 -16.98
CA ALA A 170 21.93 6.02 -18.16
C ALA A 170 23.41 6.35 -17.92
#